data_AF-A0A1H4MT84-F1
#
_entry.id   AF-A0A1H4MT84-F1
#
_cell.length_a   1.000
_cell.length_b   1.000
_cell.length_c   1.000
_cell.angle_alpha   90.00
_cell.angle_beta   90.00
_cell.angle_gamma   90.00
#
_symmetry.space_group_name_H-M   'P 1'
#
loop_
_entity.id
_entity.type
_entity.pdbx_description
1 polymer ?
#
loop_
_entity_poly.entity_id
_entity_poly.type
_entity_poly.pdbx_seq_one_letter_code
_entity_poly.pdbx_strand_id
1 'polypeptide(L)'
;MPQPSLASFGRSLLCLAVLALAAQAQAAPSEFAGRGVYHFASDSGCATSVSSDIECNRVALDVADARASVDRQARAIVIDAAGDHDDKTVIGDILLHGSGVAGDGQRVPLSLQVLLRRSGPTWKTDTYVHAPVRGAFRDIALDPYRISVREGAGERLLLSAEQARKVLAQPSLAARLASYLVVVRPSDPQHPAADDITIGLGLGRVSKSLMRASFNARQADTQALQQVLEQGTWNLDLRALSGQIPHWVVQRQLFVFGLEDSPLLQEVRRRGLNKHDNLQLGAVNGRGYLRYNGQEQAFPGAAASGSAFMRDSFIGLILAWHHSQQASSAATAQPGQ
;
A
#
# COMPACT_ATOMS: atom_id res chain seq x y z
N MET A 1 18.14 64.47 -38.49
CA MET A 1 17.15 63.68 -37.72
C MET A 1 16.62 62.58 -38.65
N PRO A 2 17.03 61.32 -38.50
CA PRO A 2 16.49 60.23 -39.31
C PRO A 2 15.31 59.54 -38.61
N GLN A 3 14.27 59.25 -39.39
CA GLN A 3 13.07 58.50 -38.98
C GLN A 3 13.41 57.02 -38.70
N PRO A 4 12.74 56.36 -37.72
CA PRO A 4 12.91 54.93 -37.49
C PRO A 4 12.15 54.11 -38.53
N SER A 5 12.82 53.12 -39.10
CA SER A 5 12.27 52.21 -40.12
C SER A 5 11.31 51.17 -39.53
N LEU A 6 10.27 50.84 -40.30
CA LEU A 6 9.22 49.83 -40.05
C LEU A 6 9.73 48.38 -39.84
N ALA A 7 11.03 48.12 -39.94
CA ALA A 7 11.59 46.77 -39.82
C ALA A 7 11.64 46.22 -38.38
N SER A 8 11.42 47.05 -37.37
CA SER A 8 11.53 46.63 -35.96
C SER A 8 10.27 45.97 -35.38
N PHE A 9 9.10 46.12 -36.01
CA PHE A 9 7.84 45.54 -35.50
C PHE A 9 7.61 44.08 -35.93
N GLY A 10 8.25 43.62 -37.00
CA GLY A 10 8.08 42.24 -37.52
C GLY A 10 8.86 41.17 -36.74
N ARG A 11 9.95 41.54 -36.07
CA ARG A 11 10.80 40.58 -35.32
C ARG A 11 10.31 40.29 -33.90
N SER A 12 9.59 41.22 -33.27
CA SER A 12 9.06 41.02 -31.91
C SER A 12 7.83 40.09 -31.85
N LEU A 13 7.08 39.93 -32.94
CA LEU A 13 5.92 39.03 -33.01
C LEU A 13 6.32 37.56 -33.26
N LEU A 14 7.47 37.29 -33.88
CA LEU A 14 7.97 35.94 -34.12
C LEU A 14 8.58 35.29 -32.85
N CYS A 15 9.18 36.08 -31.95
CA CYS A 15 9.67 35.55 -30.68
C CYS A 15 8.56 35.23 -29.66
N LEU A 16 7.42 35.94 -29.73
CA LEU A 16 6.24 35.65 -28.89
C LEU A 16 5.46 34.42 -29.36
N ALA A 17 5.50 34.07 -30.65
CA ALA A 17 4.89 32.85 -31.17
C ALA A 17 5.67 31.57 -30.81
N VAL A 18 7.00 31.65 -30.67
CA VAL A 18 7.84 30.49 -30.29
C VAL A 18 7.81 30.23 -28.78
N LEU A 19 7.61 31.25 -27.94
CA LEU A 19 7.43 31.08 -26.49
C LEU A 19 6.02 30.61 -26.08
N ALA A 20 5.00 30.76 -26.94
CA ALA A 20 3.68 30.19 -26.74
C ALA A 20 3.57 28.71 -27.17
N LEU A 21 4.58 28.20 -27.88
CA LEU A 21 4.73 26.79 -28.30
C LEU A 21 5.70 26.00 -27.40
N ALA A 22 6.11 26.56 -26.26
CA ALA A 22 6.53 25.77 -25.11
C ALA A 22 5.29 25.01 -24.61
N ALA A 23 4.94 23.99 -25.40
CA ALA A 23 3.94 23.01 -25.13
C ALA A 23 4.06 22.64 -23.66
N GLN A 24 2.93 22.66 -22.97
CA GLN A 24 2.78 21.86 -21.77
C GLN A 24 3.15 20.44 -22.20
N ALA A 25 4.41 20.05 -21.96
CA ALA A 25 4.86 18.70 -22.16
C ALA A 25 4.07 17.88 -21.15
N GLN A 26 2.90 17.41 -21.59
CA GLN A 26 2.11 16.49 -20.82
C GLN A 26 2.99 15.26 -20.67
N ALA A 27 3.42 14.99 -19.43
CA ALA A 27 4.23 13.83 -19.17
C ALA A 27 3.41 12.63 -19.62
N ALA A 28 3.96 11.85 -20.55
CA ALA A 28 3.29 10.67 -21.06
C ALA A 28 2.91 9.74 -19.88
N PRO A 29 1.78 9.03 -19.96
CA PRO A 29 1.41 8.06 -18.94
C PRO A 29 2.54 7.06 -18.69
N SER A 30 2.71 6.66 -17.44
CA SER A 30 3.59 5.55 -17.09
C SER A 30 2.92 4.25 -17.49
N GLU A 31 3.57 3.46 -18.34
CA GLU A 31 3.09 2.16 -18.80
C GLU A 31 3.81 1.03 -18.09
N PHE A 32 3.04 0.08 -17.55
CA PHE A 32 3.52 -1.12 -16.88
C PHE A 32 2.93 -2.35 -17.57
N ALA A 33 3.73 -3.41 -17.71
CA ALA A 33 3.31 -4.61 -18.40
C ALA A 33 3.90 -5.86 -17.76
N GLY A 34 3.09 -6.92 -17.74
CA GLY A 34 3.45 -8.21 -17.16
C GLY A 34 3.44 -8.22 -15.64
N ARG A 35 3.57 -9.44 -15.10
CA ARG A 35 3.50 -9.68 -13.66
C ARG A 35 4.58 -8.87 -12.94
N GLY A 36 4.16 -8.07 -11.98
CA GLY A 36 5.08 -7.20 -11.24
C GLY A 36 4.38 -6.24 -10.30
N VAL A 37 5.18 -5.59 -9.46
CA VAL A 37 4.73 -4.56 -8.53
C VAL A 37 5.39 -3.25 -8.91
N TYR A 38 4.57 -2.26 -9.25
CA TYR A 38 5.00 -0.97 -9.77
C TYR A 38 4.53 0.13 -8.84
N HIS A 39 5.44 1.02 -8.46
CA HIS A 39 5.14 2.16 -7.61
C HIS A 39 5.05 3.43 -8.45
N PHE A 40 4.22 4.36 -7.99
CA PHE A 40 4.11 5.70 -8.56
C PHE A 40 3.84 6.72 -7.45
N ALA A 41 4.18 7.97 -7.71
CA ALA A 41 4.05 9.01 -6.70
C ALA A 41 2.61 9.24 -6.21
N SER A 42 2.49 9.57 -4.92
CA SER A 42 1.32 10.12 -4.26
C SER A 42 1.52 11.60 -3.99
N ASP A 43 0.63 12.45 -4.49
CA ASP A 43 0.66 13.89 -4.19
C ASP A 43 -0.03 14.21 -2.85
N SER A 44 -0.89 13.30 -2.38
CA SER A 44 -1.57 13.36 -1.08
C SER A 44 -0.74 12.79 0.07
N GLY A 45 0.48 12.36 -0.22
CA GLY A 45 1.41 11.76 0.73
C GLY A 45 1.22 10.26 0.92
N CYS A 46 2.15 9.65 1.65
CA CYS A 46 2.18 8.23 1.93
C CYS A 46 1.61 7.90 3.30
N ALA A 47 1.09 6.68 3.46
CA ALA A 47 0.47 6.19 4.69
C ALA A 47 1.49 5.86 5.80
N THR A 48 2.49 6.72 6.01
CA THR A 48 3.50 6.61 7.07
C THR A 48 3.78 8.00 7.63
N SER A 49 3.86 8.14 8.95
CA SER A 49 3.94 9.44 9.63
C SER A 49 5.25 10.22 9.43
N VAL A 50 6.28 9.64 8.79
CA VAL A 50 7.63 10.24 8.76
C VAL A 50 8.43 9.97 7.47
N SER A 51 7.78 9.61 6.35
CA SER A 51 8.52 9.34 5.10
C SER A 51 8.48 10.55 4.15
N SER A 52 9.63 10.92 3.59
CA SER A 52 9.72 11.81 2.42
C SER A 52 9.54 11.05 1.09
N ASP A 53 9.38 9.72 1.16
CA ASP A 53 9.00 8.92 0.01
C ASP A 53 7.63 9.38 -0.50
N ILE A 54 7.57 9.65 -1.79
CA ILE A 54 6.33 9.96 -2.49
C ILE A 54 5.88 8.75 -3.32
N GLU A 55 6.77 7.80 -3.65
CA GLU A 55 6.54 6.64 -4.50
C GLU A 55 5.88 5.48 -3.73
N CYS A 56 4.69 5.72 -3.20
CA CYS A 56 3.96 4.74 -2.41
C CYS A 56 2.66 4.25 -3.02
N ASN A 57 2.03 4.99 -3.94
CA ASN A 57 0.91 4.40 -4.66
C ASN A 57 1.44 3.23 -5.50
N ARG A 58 0.59 2.21 -5.67
CA ARG A 58 1.03 0.96 -6.26
C ARG A 58 0.03 0.42 -7.27
N VAL A 59 0.55 -0.14 -8.35
CA VAL A 59 -0.15 -1.11 -9.19
C VAL A 59 0.57 -2.45 -9.06
N ALA A 60 -0.13 -3.48 -8.62
CA ALA A 60 0.35 -4.86 -8.70
C ALA A 60 -0.38 -5.57 -9.84
N LEU A 61 0.37 -6.17 -10.76
CA LEU A 61 -0.16 -6.99 -11.86
C LEU A 61 0.17 -8.45 -11.56
N ASP A 62 -0.86 -9.27 -11.39
CA ASP A 62 -0.73 -10.65 -10.94
C ASP A 62 -0.57 -11.64 -12.14
N VAL A 63 -0.82 -11.21 -13.38
CA VAL A 63 -0.72 -12.06 -14.59
C VAL A 63 0.21 -11.47 -15.66
N ALA A 64 0.77 -12.33 -16.51
CA ALA A 64 1.85 -11.98 -17.43
C ALA A 64 1.42 -11.11 -18.63
N ASP A 65 0.15 -11.15 -18.99
CA ASP A 65 -0.47 -10.42 -20.09
C ASP A 65 -1.13 -9.11 -19.63
N ALA A 66 -1.20 -8.87 -18.32
CA ALA A 66 -1.78 -7.65 -17.78
C ALA A 66 -0.92 -6.43 -18.09
N ARG A 67 -1.59 -5.28 -18.22
CA ARG A 67 -0.98 -3.98 -18.45
C ARG A 67 -1.67 -2.92 -17.60
N ALA A 68 -0.93 -1.87 -17.27
CA ALA A 68 -1.45 -0.71 -16.59
C ALA A 68 -0.88 0.57 -17.19
N SER A 69 -1.74 1.56 -17.39
CA SER A 69 -1.37 2.92 -17.73
C SER A 69 -1.72 3.83 -16.55
N VAL A 70 -0.77 4.63 -16.07
CA VAL A 70 -0.96 5.61 -14.99
C VAL A 70 -0.65 7.00 -15.52
N ASP A 71 -1.69 7.80 -15.73
CA ASP A 71 -1.59 9.21 -16.06
C ASP A 71 -1.82 10.07 -14.82
N ARG A 72 -0.72 10.60 -14.27
CA ARG A 72 -0.75 11.47 -13.08
C ARG A 72 -1.37 12.84 -13.34
N GLN A 73 -1.27 13.35 -14.57
CA GLN A 73 -1.80 14.66 -14.92
C GLN A 73 -3.31 14.59 -15.15
N ALA A 74 -3.76 13.61 -15.95
CA ALA A 74 -5.18 13.36 -16.20
C ALA A 74 -5.89 12.64 -15.05
N ARG A 75 -5.12 12.22 -14.02
CA ARG A 75 -5.60 11.45 -12.85
C ARG A 75 -6.38 10.22 -13.30
N ALA A 76 -5.77 9.41 -14.16
CA ALA A 76 -6.37 8.21 -14.72
C ALA A 76 -5.46 7.01 -14.53
N ILE A 77 -6.05 5.89 -14.14
CA ILE A 77 -5.40 4.58 -14.11
C ILE A 77 -6.26 3.63 -14.95
N VAL A 78 -5.66 3.00 -15.95
CA VAL A 78 -6.33 2.07 -16.84
C VAL A 78 -5.65 0.72 -16.75
N ILE A 79 -6.41 -0.33 -16.45
CA ILE A 79 -5.92 -1.71 -16.40
C ILE A 79 -6.45 -2.50 -17.59
N ASP A 80 -5.59 -3.34 -18.16
CA ASP A 80 -5.94 -4.25 -19.26
C ASP A 80 -5.36 -5.64 -19.01
N ALA A 81 -6.00 -6.65 -19.56
CA ALA A 81 -5.56 -8.05 -19.56
C ALA A 81 -6.31 -8.82 -20.67
N ALA A 82 -5.91 -10.05 -20.97
CA ALA A 82 -6.67 -10.92 -21.84
C ALA A 82 -7.97 -11.40 -21.15
N GLY A 83 -8.91 -11.90 -21.96
CA GLY A 83 -10.23 -12.35 -21.49
C GLY A 83 -10.32 -13.84 -21.23
N ASP A 84 -9.26 -14.61 -21.44
CA ASP A 84 -9.23 -16.07 -21.40
C ASP A 84 -8.81 -16.64 -20.03
N HIS A 85 -8.76 -15.79 -19.00
CA HIS A 85 -8.47 -16.23 -17.64
C HIS A 85 -9.60 -17.05 -17.01
N ASP A 86 -9.21 -18.03 -16.19
CA ASP A 86 -10.12 -18.82 -15.37
C ASP A 86 -10.96 -17.96 -14.43
N ASP A 87 -12.13 -18.50 -14.05
CA ASP A 87 -13.05 -17.85 -13.14
C ASP A 87 -12.38 -17.45 -11.82
N LYS A 88 -12.42 -16.15 -11.52
CA LYS A 88 -11.87 -15.50 -10.31
C LYS A 88 -10.36 -15.29 -10.31
N THR A 89 -9.71 -15.41 -11.46
CA THR A 89 -8.30 -15.01 -11.61
C THR A 89 -8.12 -13.56 -11.18
N VAL A 90 -7.20 -13.33 -10.25
CA VAL A 90 -6.78 -11.99 -9.86
C VAL A 90 -5.87 -11.46 -10.96
N ILE A 91 -6.25 -10.32 -11.53
CA ILE A 91 -5.47 -9.63 -12.55
C ILE A 91 -4.46 -8.69 -11.90
N GLY A 92 -4.84 -8.10 -10.78
CA GLY A 92 -4.00 -7.13 -10.09
C GLY A 92 -4.74 -6.37 -9.01
N ASP A 93 -4.04 -5.44 -8.36
CA ASP A 93 -4.66 -4.39 -7.57
C ASP A 93 -4.04 -3.03 -7.82
N ILE A 94 -4.79 -2.01 -7.42
CA ILE A 94 -4.31 -0.64 -7.27
C ILE A 94 -4.41 -0.31 -5.79
N LEU A 95 -3.34 0.23 -5.21
CA LEU A 95 -3.31 0.75 -3.85
C LEU A 95 -3.02 2.25 -3.89
N LEU A 96 -3.96 3.04 -3.37
CA LEU A 96 -3.82 4.49 -3.22
C LEU A 96 -3.68 4.85 -1.75
N HIS A 97 -2.66 5.65 -1.43
CA HIS A 97 -2.39 6.11 -0.08
C HIS A 97 -2.97 7.50 0.17
N GLY A 98 -3.39 7.72 1.40
CA GLY A 98 -3.97 8.98 1.83
C GLY A 98 -4.05 9.11 3.35
N SER A 99 -4.88 10.03 3.81
CA SER A 99 -5.16 10.22 5.23
C SER A 99 -6.58 10.73 5.45
N GLY A 100 -7.06 10.61 6.68
CA GLY A 100 -8.34 11.16 7.11
C GLY A 100 -8.32 11.52 8.59
N VAL A 101 -9.26 12.35 9.01
CA VAL A 101 -9.46 12.71 10.42
C VAL A 101 -10.45 11.73 11.03
N ALA A 102 -10.01 11.03 12.07
CA ALA A 102 -10.81 10.08 12.84
C ALA A 102 -11.76 10.79 13.81
N GLY A 103 -12.61 10.01 14.50
CA GLY A 103 -13.64 10.53 15.39
C GLY A 103 -13.10 11.34 16.58
N ASP A 104 -11.89 11.01 17.04
CA ASP A 104 -11.15 11.72 18.10
C ASP A 104 -10.46 13.00 17.62
N GLY A 105 -10.58 13.32 16.32
CA GLY A 105 -9.94 14.48 15.70
C GLY A 105 -8.50 14.24 15.23
N GLN A 106 -7.93 13.06 15.47
CA GLN A 106 -6.58 12.74 15.01
C GLN A 106 -6.56 12.45 13.51
N ARG A 107 -5.58 13.01 12.78
CA ARG A 107 -5.31 12.61 11.39
C ARG A 107 -4.57 11.28 11.39
N VAL A 108 -5.13 10.29 10.72
CA VAL A 108 -4.59 8.93 10.61
C VAL A 108 -4.30 8.58 9.15
N PRO A 109 -3.29 7.74 8.88
CA PRO A 109 -3.04 7.24 7.54
C PRO A 109 -4.16 6.29 7.09
N LEU A 110 -4.51 6.36 5.80
CA LEU A 110 -5.50 5.50 5.16
C LEU A 110 -4.92 4.94 3.86
N SER A 111 -5.38 3.77 3.44
CA SER A 111 -5.14 3.30 2.07
C SER A 111 -6.39 2.66 1.48
N LEU A 112 -6.58 2.86 0.18
CA LEU A 112 -7.64 2.28 -0.62
C LEU A 112 -7.05 1.25 -1.58
N GLN A 113 -7.42 -0.01 -1.39
CA GLN A 113 -7.04 -1.10 -2.29
C GLN A 113 -8.22 -1.44 -3.20
N VAL A 114 -8.00 -1.44 -4.51
CA VAL A 114 -8.96 -1.87 -5.53
C VAL A 114 -8.44 -3.15 -6.17
N LEU A 115 -9.00 -4.29 -5.79
CA LEU A 115 -8.62 -5.61 -6.28
C LEU A 115 -9.44 -5.95 -7.52
N LEU A 116 -8.75 -6.32 -8.60
CA LEU A 116 -9.34 -6.59 -9.90
C LEU A 116 -9.28 -8.09 -10.20
N ARG A 117 -10.43 -8.64 -10.56
CA ARG A 117 -10.56 -10.00 -11.09
C ARG A 117 -11.22 -9.97 -12.44
N ARG A 118 -10.88 -10.95 -13.27
CA ARG A 118 -11.52 -11.16 -14.55
C ARG A 118 -11.99 -12.61 -14.66
N SER A 119 -13.13 -12.77 -15.32
CA SER A 119 -13.75 -14.05 -15.65
C SER A 119 -14.39 -13.85 -17.02
N GLY A 120 -13.74 -14.41 -18.05
CA GLY A 120 -14.13 -14.13 -19.43
C GLY A 120 -14.05 -12.62 -19.78
N PRO A 121 -15.10 -12.04 -20.38
CA PRO A 121 -15.18 -10.60 -20.66
C PRO A 121 -15.54 -9.77 -19.42
N THR A 122 -15.89 -10.39 -18.29
CA THR A 122 -16.43 -9.69 -17.13
C THR A 122 -15.34 -9.33 -16.14
N TRP A 123 -15.21 -8.05 -15.83
CA TRP A 123 -14.40 -7.60 -14.70
C TRP A 123 -15.21 -7.50 -13.41
N LYS A 124 -14.59 -7.92 -12.31
CA LYS A 124 -15.10 -7.77 -10.94
C LYS A 124 -14.10 -6.97 -10.11
N THR A 125 -14.62 -6.09 -9.28
CA THR A 125 -13.85 -5.21 -8.41
C THR A 125 -14.24 -5.43 -6.96
N ASP A 126 -13.26 -5.64 -6.10
CA ASP A 126 -13.44 -5.53 -4.66
C ASP A 126 -12.65 -4.33 -4.16
N THR A 127 -13.19 -3.60 -3.19
CA THR A 127 -12.54 -2.43 -2.60
C THR A 127 -12.35 -2.63 -1.11
N TYR A 128 -11.11 -2.49 -0.65
CA TYR A 128 -10.72 -2.62 0.75
C TYR A 128 -10.13 -1.31 1.24
N VAL A 129 -10.46 -0.95 2.48
CA VAL A 129 -9.90 0.20 3.18
C VAL A 129 -9.00 -0.33 4.29
N HIS A 130 -7.76 0.14 4.33
CA HIS A 130 -6.89 -0.08 5.48
C HIS A 130 -6.85 1.21 6.30
N ALA A 131 -7.06 1.05 7.60
CA ALA A 131 -6.96 2.12 8.58
C ALA A 131 -6.42 1.52 9.89
N PRO A 132 -5.54 2.22 10.62
CA PRO A 132 -5.01 1.71 11.88
C PRO A 132 -6.02 1.80 13.03
N VAL A 133 -7.06 2.63 12.86
CA VAL A 133 -8.15 2.81 13.83
C VAL A 133 -9.49 2.50 13.16
N ARG A 134 -10.50 2.16 13.96
CA ARG A 134 -11.86 1.91 13.49
C ARG A 134 -12.67 3.20 13.50
N GLY A 135 -13.63 3.30 12.59
CA GLY A 135 -14.63 4.38 12.60
C GLY A 135 -14.91 4.96 11.23
N ALA A 136 -15.63 6.07 11.23
CA ALA A 136 -15.79 6.93 10.05
C ALA A 136 -14.68 7.98 10.03
N PHE A 137 -14.32 8.42 8.82
CA PHE A 137 -13.27 9.40 8.60
C PHE A 137 -13.81 10.62 7.87
N ARG A 138 -13.31 11.80 8.20
CA ARG A 138 -13.59 13.07 7.50
C ARG A 138 -12.31 13.66 6.94
N ASP A 139 -12.41 14.75 6.19
CA ASP A 139 -11.25 15.49 5.64
C ASP A 139 -10.23 14.58 4.93
N ILE A 140 -10.76 13.70 4.09
CA ILE A 140 -10.01 12.70 3.36
C ILE A 140 -9.08 13.38 2.35
N ALA A 141 -7.78 13.17 2.51
CA ALA A 141 -6.76 13.47 1.51
C ALA A 141 -6.41 12.17 0.77
N LEU A 142 -6.68 12.13 -0.53
CA LEU A 142 -6.39 11.01 -1.43
C LEU A 142 -6.23 11.58 -2.84
N ASP A 143 -5.28 11.06 -3.61
CA ASP A 143 -5.14 11.48 -5.00
C ASP A 143 -6.41 11.15 -5.80
N PRO A 144 -6.93 12.09 -6.62
CA PRO A 144 -8.24 11.95 -7.23
C PRO A 144 -8.21 11.12 -8.53
N TYR A 145 -7.61 9.92 -8.49
CA TYR A 145 -7.56 9.04 -9.65
C TYR A 145 -8.94 8.47 -9.99
N ARG A 146 -9.22 8.39 -11.29
CA ARG A 146 -10.26 7.54 -11.88
C ARG A 146 -9.61 6.21 -12.25
N ILE A 147 -10.24 5.11 -11.87
CA ILE A 147 -9.77 3.76 -12.19
C ILE A 147 -10.74 3.14 -13.20
N SER A 148 -10.20 2.74 -14.34
CA SER A 148 -10.93 2.12 -15.44
C SER A 148 -10.27 0.81 -15.87
N VAL A 149 -11.02 0.00 -16.62
CA VAL A 149 -10.48 -1.15 -17.36
C VAL A 149 -10.73 -1.00 -18.85
N ARG A 150 -9.86 -1.57 -19.67
CA ARG A 150 -10.13 -1.72 -21.10
C ARG A 150 -11.15 -2.84 -21.34
N GLU A 151 -12.13 -2.54 -22.18
CA GLU A 151 -13.14 -3.48 -22.67
C GLU A 151 -13.32 -3.26 -24.18
N GLY A 152 -12.77 -4.18 -24.98
CA GLY A 152 -12.73 -4.03 -26.44
C GLY A 152 -11.95 -2.78 -26.86
N ALA A 153 -12.56 -1.91 -27.67
CA ALA A 153 -11.95 -0.65 -28.09
C ALA A 153 -12.16 0.52 -27.10
N GLY A 154 -12.91 0.30 -26.01
CA GLY A 154 -13.29 1.33 -25.06
C GLY A 154 -12.71 1.14 -23.66
N GLU A 155 -13.04 2.06 -22.77
CA GLU A 155 -12.74 2.01 -21.36
C GLU A 155 -14.03 2.02 -20.54
N ARG A 156 -14.10 1.18 -19.51
CA ARG A 156 -15.18 1.19 -18.54
C ARG A 156 -14.65 1.70 -17.20
N LEU A 157 -15.28 2.75 -16.69
CA LEU A 157 -15.00 3.29 -15.36
C LEU A 157 -15.41 2.26 -14.29
N LEU A 158 -14.47 1.93 -13.41
CA LEU A 158 -14.70 1.06 -12.25
C LEU A 158 -14.91 1.85 -10.98
N LEU A 159 -14.08 2.88 -10.77
CA LEU A 159 -14.13 3.70 -9.57
C LEU A 159 -13.78 5.16 -9.90
N SER A 160 -14.68 6.07 -9.59
CA SER A 160 -14.41 7.51 -9.66
C SER A 160 -13.65 8.01 -8.42
N ALA A 161 -12.99 9.16 -8.54
CA ALA A 161 -12.32 9.82 -7.40
C ALA A 161 -13.28 10.12 -6.24
N GLU A 162 -14.51 10.52 -6.54
CA GLU A 162 -15.54 10.80 -5.54
C GLU A 162 -15.99 9.52 -4.81
N GLN A 163 -16.17 8.43 -5.56
CA GLN A 163 -16.50 7.13 -4.99
C GLN A 163 -15.37 6.62 -4.11
N ALA A 164 -14.11 6.74 -4.54
CA ALA A 164 -12.93 6.39 -3.76
C ALA A 164 -12.90 7.11 -2.40
N ARG A 165 -13.08 8.44 -2.40
CA ARG A 165 -13.17 9.24 -1.16
C ARG A 165 -14.36 8.84 -0.28
N LYS A 166 -15.52 8.57 -0.89
CA LYS A 166 -16.72 8.15 -0.17
C LYS A 166 -16.52 6.81 0.54
N VAL A 167 -15.88 5.84 -0.13
CA VAL A 167 -15.57 4.52 0.45
C VAL A 167 -14.65 4.65 1.67
N LEU A 168 -13.65 5.54 1.60
CA LEU A 168 -12.78 5.85 2.74
C LEU A 168 -13.53 6.55 3.88
N ALA A 169 -14.34 7.56 3.58
CA ALA A 169 -15.03 8.34 4.60
C ALA A 169 -16.09 7.51 5.34
N GLN A 170 -16.87 6.73 4.57
CA GLN A 170 -18.02 5.98 5.06
C GLN A 170 -18.08 4.62 4.37
N PRO A 171 -17.44 3.58 4.95
CA PRO A 171 -17.56 2.23 4.43
C PRO A 171 -19.03 1.82 4.31
N SER A 172 -19.38 1.00 3.33
CA SER A 172 -20.75 0.48 3.18
C SER A 172 -21.20 -0.29 4.43
N LEU A 173 -22.51 -0.48 4.62
CA LEU A 173 -23.00 -1.25 5.78
C LEU A 173 -22.40 -2.66 5.82
N ALA A 174 -22.32 -3.33 4.67
CA ALA A 174 -21.69 -4.64 4.54
C ALA A 174 -20.19 -4.59 4.89
N ALA A 175 -19.45 -3.58 4.42
CA ALA A 175 -18.04 -3.41 4.75
C ALA A 175 -17.83 -3.11 6.25
N ARG A 176 -18.72 -2.32 6.86
CA ARG A 176 -18.73 -2.09 8.32
C ARG A 176 -18.95 -3.40 9.07
N LEU A 177 -19.96 -4.18 8.71
CA LEU A 177 -20.23 -5.49 9.32
C LEU A 177 -19.04 -6.45 9.15
N ALA A 178 -18.44 -6.52 7.97
CA ALA A 178 -17.25 -7.31 7.71
C ALA A 178 -16.05 -6.84 8.56
N SER A 179 -15.88 -5.53 8.74
CA SER A 179 -14.81 -4.99 9.59
C SER A 179 -14.96 -5.37 11.07
N TYR A 180 -16.20 -5.56 11.56
CA TYR A 180 -16.44 -6.08 12.91
C TYR A 180 -16.04 -7.55 13.06
N LEU A 181 -16.01 -8.31 11.95
CA LEU A 181 -15.50 -9.67 11.96
C LEU A 181 -13.97 -9.71 12.03
N VAL A 182 -13.26 -8.65 11.64
CA VAL A 182 -11.79 -8.59 11.80
C VAL A 182 -11.48 -8.04 13.19
N VAL A 183 -10.99 -8.89 14.08
CA VAL A 183 -10.60 -8.52 15.44
C VAL A 183 -9.09 -8.34 15.49
N VAL A 184 -8.65 -7.15 15.91
CA VAL A 184 -7.25 -6.87 16.24
C VAL A 184 -7.19 -6.57 17.73
N ARG A 185 -6.27 -7.23 18.44
CA ARG A 185 -6.10 -7.09 19.90
C ARG A 185 -4.62 -7.30 20.27
N PRO A 186 -4.18 -6.82 21.44
CA PRO A 186 -2.87 -7.22 21.98
C PRO A 186 -2.75 -8.75 22.05
N SER A 187 -1.57 -9.27 21.73
CA SER A 187 -1.32 -10.71 21.81
C SER A 187 -1.23 -11.21 23.25
N ASP A 188 -0.64 -10.42 24.15
CA ASP A 188 -0.71 -10.61 25.60
C ASP A 188 -1.68 -9.57 26.22
N PRO A 189 -2.88 -9.97 26.65
CA PRO A 189 -3.82 -9.06 27.31
C PRO A 189 -3.39 -8.59 28.71
N GLN A 190 -2.49 -9.32 29.38
CA GLN A 190 -1.99 -8.97 30.71
C GLN A 190 -0.84 -7.94 30.61
N HIS A 191 -0.02 -8.08 29.57
CA HIS A 191 1.08 -7.15 29.26
C HIS A 191 0.94 -6.65 27.83
N PRO A 192 -0.04 -5.75 27.55
CA PRO A 192 -0.31 -5.32 26.20
C PRO A 192 0.88 -4.54 25.63
N ALA A 193 1.47 -5.09 24.57
CA ALA A 193 2.47 -4.45 23.74
C ALA A 193 1.80 -3.96 22.45
N ALA A 194 1.96 -2.67 22.12
CA ALA A 194 1.29 -2.08 20.95
C ALA A 194 1.87 -2.63 19.64
N ASP A 195 3.13 -3.01 19.66
CA ASP A 195 3.89 -3.63 18.60
C ASP A 195 3.73 -5.15 18.52
N ASP A 196 2.78 -5.75 19.25
CA ASP A 196 2.49 -7.19 19.25
C ASP A 196 0.98 -7.49 19.29
N ILE A 197 0.43 -7.83 18.13
CA ILE A 197 -1.01 -7.95 17.91
C ILE A 197 -1.42 -9.34 17.42
N THR A 198 -2.61 -9.78 17.85
CA THR A 198 -3.30 -10.95 17.30
C THR A 198 -4.45 -10.50 16.43
N ILE A 199 -4.47 -11.03 15.21
CA ILE A 199 -5.53 -10.85 14.21
C ILE A 199 -6.41 -12.10 14.23
N GLY A 200 -7.73 -11.90 14.38
CA GLY A 200 -8.72 -12.96 14.36
C GLY A 200 -9.93 -12.63 13.48
N LEU A 201 -10.70 -13.66 13.14
CA LEU A 201 -11.98 -13.55 12.46
C LEU A 201 -13.14 -14.01 13.35
N GLY A 202 -14.20 -13.22 13.43
CA GLY A 202 -15.40 -13.47 14.22
C GLY A 202 -15.71 -12.32 15.17
N LEU A 203 -16.65 -12.54 16.09
CA LEU A 203 -17.13 -11.50 17.01
C LEU A 203 -16.67 -11.77 18.45
N GLY A 204 -16.08 -10.77 19.10
CA GLY A 204 -15.72 -10.84 20.52
C GLY A 204 -14.86 -12.06 20.88
N ARG A 205 -15.24 -12.74 21.97
CA ARG A 205 -14.49 -13.89 22.53
C ARG A 205 -14.58 -15.19 21.71
N VAL A 206 -15.50 -15.27 20.75
CA VAL A 206 -15.64 -16.43 19.85
C VAL A 206 -14.84 -16.27 18.54
N SER A 207 -14.04 -15.20 18.42
CA SER A 207 -13.17 -15.00 17.27
C SER A 207 -12.08 -16.06 17.18
N LYS A 208 -11.87 -16.58 15.97
CA LYS A 208 -10.79 -17.50 15.65
C LYS A 208 -9.53 -16.71 15.33
N SER A 209 -8.48 -16.92 16.12
CA SER A 209 -7.19 -16.28 15.87
C SER A 209 -6.53 -16.88 14.63
N LEU A 210 -6.07 -16.02 13.72
CA LEU A 210 -5.47 -16.41 12.44
C LEU A 210 -3.96 -16.16 12.40
N MET A 211 -3.53 -14.99 12.90
CA MET A 211 -2.15 -14.53 12.79
C MET A 211 -1.78 -13.74 14.05
N ARG A 212 -0.55 -13.90 14.54
CA ARG A 212 0.10 -12.95 15.45
C ARG A 212 1.15 -12.21 14.63
N ALA A 213 1.19 -10.89 14.78
CA ALA A 213 2.14 -10.03 14.10
C ALA A 213 2.84 -9.16 15.14
N SER A 214 4.16 -9.09 15.10
CA SER A 214 4.92 -8.19 15.96
C SER A 214 6.05 -7.49 15.23
N PHE A 215 6.37 -6.27 15.64
CA PHE A 215 7.48 -5.49 15.10
C PHE A 215 8.38 -5.00 16.23
N ASN A 216 9.62 -5.46 16.30
CA ASN A 216 10.55 -5.01 17.32
C ASN A 216 11.74 -4.30 16.68
N ALA A 217 12.17 -3.17 17.25
CA ALA A 217 13.39 -2.47 16.85
C ALA A 217 14.28 -2.21 18.07
N ARG A 218 15.61 -2.36 17.91
CA ARG A 218 16.59 -2.22 19.02
C ARG A 218 17.00 -0.76 19.29
N GLN A 219 16.59 0.20 18.46
CA GLN A 219 16.96 1.62 18.60
C GLN A 219 15.79 2.49 19.05
N ALA A 220 16.13 3.57 19.77
CA ALA A 220 15.25 4.41 20.57
C ALA A 220 14.06 4.99 19.80
N ASP A 221 12.97 5.16 20.54
CA ASP A 221 11.63 5.65 20.18
C ASP A 221 11.59 7.05 19.52
N THR A 222 12.65 7.52 18.85
CA THR A 222 12.71 8.85 18.24
C THR A 222 13.14 8.83 16.77
N GLN A 223 13.61 7.70 16.24
CA GLN A 223 13.98 7.59 14.83
C GLN A 223 12.77 7.36 13.94
N ALA A 224 12.77 7.95 12.74
CA ALA A 224 11.77 7.69 11.73
C ALA A 224 11.78 6.20 11.35
N LEU A 225 10.61 5.56 11.24
CA LEU A 225 10.48 4.14 10.90
C LEU A 225 11.30 3.75 9.66
N GLN A 226 11.37 4.62 8.65
CA GLN A 226 12.17 4.37 7.45
C GLN A 226 13.67 4.19 7.77
N GLN A 227 14.24 5.06 8.62
CA GLN A 227 15.65 4.97 9.02
C GLN A 227 15.90 3.67 9.81
N VAL A 228 14.96 3.31 10.68
CA VAL A 228 15.00 2.03 11.42
C VAL A 228 15.05 0.86 10.45
N LEU A 229 14.19 0.86 9.42
CA LEU A 229 14.10 -0.23 8.45
C LEU A 229 15.33 -0.33 7.54
N GLU A 230 15.93 0.79 7.15
CA GLU A 230 17.08 0.84 6.24
C GLU A 230 18.41 0.50 6.91
N GLN A 231 18.64 1.01 8.14
CA GLN A 231 19.97 1.01 8.77
C GLN A 231 19.99 0.29 10.12
N GLY A 232 18.82 0.07 10.72
CA GLY A 232 18.69 -0.39 12.09
C GLY A 232 18.82 -1.90 12.27
N THR A 233 18.58 -2.31 13.51
CA THR A 233 18.31 -3.72 13.86
C THR A 233 16.84 -3.84 14.24
N TRP A 234 16.10 -4.61 13.46
CA TRP A 234 14.66 -4.77 13.61
C TRP A 234 14.20 -6.15 13.16
N ASN A 235 13.02 -6.56 13.61
CA ASN A 235 12.32 -7.74 13.14
C ASN A 235 10.81 -7.46 12.98
N LEU A 236 10.23 -8.11 12.00
CA LEU A 236 8.80 -8.26 11.80
C LEU A 236 8.50 -9.76 11.83
N ASP A 237 7.77 -10.22 12.84
CA ASP A 237 7.39 -11.63 13.03
C ASP A 237 5.91 -11.83 12.67
N LEU A 238 5.62 -12.78 11.79
CA LEU A 238 4.29 -13.16 11.35
C LEU A 238 4.08 -14.65 11.62
N ARG A 239 3.36 -14.96 12.70
CA ARG A 239 3.07 -16.32 13.13
C ARG A 239 1.63 -16.73 12.85
N ALA A 240 1.46 -17.74 12.02
CA ALA A 240 0.16 -18.32 11.75
C ALA A 240 -0.39 -19.01 13.02
N LEU A 241 -1.58 -18.60 13.46
CA LEU A 241 -2.31 -19.20 14.59
C LEU A 241 -3.38 -20.20 14.12
N SER A 242 -3.59 -20.28 12.80
CA SER A 242 -4.53 -21.18 12.14
C SER A 242 -4.01 -21.57 10.76
N GLY A 243 -4.27 -22.80 10.32
CA GLY A 243 -4.01 -23.25 8.94
C GLY A 243 -5.15 -22.92 7.96
N GLN A 244 -6.08 -22.04 8.36
CA GLN A 244 -7.25 -21.66 7.54
C GLN A 244 -7.05 -20.34 6.78
N ILE A 245 -5.85 -19.78 6.78
CA ILE A 245 -5.54 -18.65 5.91
C ILE A 245 -5.60 -19.15 4.46
N PRO A 246 -6.45 -18.61 3.59
CA PRO A 246 -6.59 -19.12 2.23
C PRO A 246 -5.25 -19.07 1.49
N HIS A 247 -4.94 -20.15 0.77
CA HIS A 247 -3.68 -20.31 0.06
C HIS A 247 -3.38 -19.16 -0.90
N TRP A 248 -4.37 -18.72 -1.67
CA TRP A 248 -4.23 -17.59 -2.59
C TRP A 248 -3.86 -16.27 -1.88
N VAL A 249 -4.34 -16.06 -0.64
CA VAL A 249 -3.97 -14.87 0.16
C VAL A 249 -2.48 -14.92 0.47
N VAL A 250 -2.00 -16.08 0.93
CA VAL A 250 -0.57 -16.28 1.24
C VAL A 250 0.28 -16.01 0.00
N GLN A 251 -0.02 -16.66 -1.13
CA GLN A 251 0.72 -16.47 -2.38
C GLN A 251 0.76 -15.00 -2.80
N ARG A 252 -0.38 -14.31 -2.70
CA ARG A 252 -0.48 -12.91 -3.07
C ARG A 252 0.32 -11.99 -2.17
N GLN A 253 0.31 -12.21 -0.86
CA GLN A 253 1.13 -11.41 0.07
C GLN A 253 2.63 -11.64 -0.17
N LEU A 254 3.04 -12.89 -0.46
CA LEU A 254 4.43 -13.18 -0.82
C LEU A 254 4.84 -12.45 -2.10
N PHE A 255 3.96 -12.40 -3.10
CA PHE A 255 4.19 -11.66 -4.34
C PHE A 255 4.35 -10.16 -4.09
N VAL A 256 3.33 -9.54 -3.50
CA VAL A 256 3.26 -8.07 -3.36
C VAL A 256 4.41 -7.51 -2.52
N PHE A 257 4.97 -8.30 -1.60
CA PHE A 257 6.11 -7.88 -0.76
C PHE A 257 7.47 -8.42 -1.23
N GLY A 258 7.56 -8.96 -2.45
CA GLY A 258 8.84 -9.39 -3.04
C GLY A 258 9.47 -10.60 -2.35
N LEU A 259 8.65 -11.45 -1.73
CA LEU A 259 9.07 -12.66 -1.03
C LEU A 259 8.87 -13.91 -1.88
N GLU A 260 8.17 -13.81 -3.02
CA GLU A 260 7.76 -14.97 -3.81
C GLU A 260 8.91 -15.74 -4.44
N ASP A 261 10.04 -15.12 -4.77
CA ASP A 261 11.16 -15.84 -5.39
C ASP A 261 12.10 -16.51 -4.38
N SER A 262 11.87 -16.30 -3.09
CA SER A 262 12.65 -16.89 -2.02
C SER A 262 12.60 -18.43 -2.06
N PRO A 263 13.74 -19.15 -2.18
CA PRO A 263 13.76 -20.60 -2.09
C PRO A 263 13.24 -21.10 -0.74
N LEU A 264 13.54 -20.36 0.34
CA LEU A 264 13.09 -20.65 1.71
C LEU A 264 11.56 -20.72 1.83
N LEU A 265 10.82 -20.04 0.95
CA LEU A 265 9.35 -19.98 0.98
C LEU A 265 8.67 -20.85 -0.09
N GLN A 266 9.41 -21.73 -0.79
CA GLN A 266 8.85 -22.59 -1.83
C GLN A 266 7.67 -23.43 -1.34
N GLU A 267 7.81 -24.07 -0.19
CA GLU A 267 6.73 -24.86 0.39
C GLU A 267 5.54 -23.99 0.79
N VAL A 268 5.78 -22.81 1.36
CA VAL A 268 4.71 -21.85 1.70
C VAL A 268 3.93 -21.43 0.44
N ARG A 269 4.61 -21.20 -0.68
CA ARG A 269 3.95 -20.91 -1.96
C ARG A 269 3.12 -22.07 -2.48
N ARG A 270 3.51 -23.31 -2.22
CA ARG A 270 2.83 -24.52 -2.72
C ARG A 270 1.63 -24.93 -1.87
N ARG A 271 1.74 -24.84 -0.54
CA ARG A 271 0.70 -25.32 0.40
C ARG A 271 0.02 -24.25 1.26
N GLY A 272 0.47 -23.00 1.19
CA GLY A 272 0.05 -21.95 2.12
C GLY A 272 0.68 -22.10 3.52
N LEU A 273 0.15 -21.37 4.49
CA LEU A 273 0.63 -21.39 5.88
C LEU A 273 -0.12 -22.45 6.71
N ASN A 274 0.66 -23.27 7.42
CA ASN A 274 0.16 -24.15 8.45
C ASN A 274 0.08 -23.42 9.79
N LYS A 275 -0.72 -23.92 10.72
CA LYS A 275 -0.71 -23.43 12.10
C LYS A 275 0.72 -23.56 12.67
N HIS A 276 1.18 -22.50 13.34
CA HIS A 276 2.51 -22.34 13.92
C HIS A 276 3.64 -22.08 12.93
N ASP A 277 3.38 -22.02 11.62
CA ASP A 277 4.34 -21.47 10.69
C ASP A 277 4.69 -20.04 11.10
N ASN A 278 5.98 -19.72 11.13
CA ASN A 278 6.50 -18.41 11.45
C ASN A 278 7.34 -17.89 10.29
N LEU A 279 6.92 -16.74 9.75
CA LEU A 279 7.65 -15.98 8.76
C LEU A 279 8.20 -14.73 9.45
N GLN A 280 9.50 -14.49 9.34
CA GLN A 280 10.13 -13.31 9.90
C GLN A 280 10.97 -12.60 8.85
N LEU A 281 10.79 -11.29 8.76
CA LEU A 281 11.62 -10.38 8.00
C LEU A 281 12.40 -9.50 8.98
N GLY A 282 13.64 -9.15 8.69
CA GLY A 282 14.34 -8.22 9.57
C GLY A 282 15.69 -7.79 9.03
N ALA A 283 16.39 -7.01 9.83
CA ALA A 283 17.77 -6.64 9.57
C ALA A 283 18.58 -6.62 10.87
N VAL A 284 19.88 -6.87 10.75
CA VAL A 284 20.86 -6.63 11.83
C VAL A 284 21.89 -5.64 11.31
N ASN A 285 21.85 -4.42 11.86
CA ASN A 285 22.65 -3.28 11.42
C ASN A 285 22.53 -3.07 9.88
N GLY A 286 21.30 -2.96 9.39
CA GLY A 286 20.97 -2.79 7.96
C GLY A 286 21.17 -4.03 7.09
N ARG A 287 21.76 -5.12 7.61
CA ARG A 287 21.92 -6.37 6.85
C ARG A 287 20.64 -7.19 6.96
N GLY A 288 19.89 -7.20 5.87
CA GLY A 288 18.58 -7.85 5.77
C GLY A 288 18.64 -9.38 5.78
N TYR A 289 17.64 -9.98 6.42
CA TYR A 289 17.44 -11.43 6.46
C TYR A 289 15.96 -11.79 6.31
N LEU A 290 15.72 -13.01 5.85
CA LEU A 290 14.42 -13.65 5.84
C LEU A 290 14.53 -14.97 6.61
N ARG A 291 13.60 -15.21 7.54
CA ARG A 291 13.51 -16.43 8.31
C ARG A 291 12.15 -17.11 8.12
N TYR A 292 12.17 -18.42 8.05
CA TYR A 292 10.97 -19.24 8.06
C TYR A 292 11.19 -20.46 8.94
N ASN A 293 10.35 -20.62 9.98
CA ASN A 293 10.46 -21.72 10.95
C ASN A 293 11.88 -21.96 11.50
N GLY A 294 12.61 -20.86 11.75
CA GLY A 294 13.97 -20.89 12.30
C GLY A 294 15.09 -21.04 11.28
N GLN A 295 14.79 -21.40 10.03
CA GLN A 295 15.77 -21.33 8.94
C GLN A 295 15.91 -19.90 8.45
N GLU A 296 17.14 -19.45 8.23
CA GLU A 296 17.47 -18.08 7.80
C GLU A 296 18.18 -18.09 6.45
N GLN A 297 17.90 -17.07 5.64
CA GLN A 297 18.74 -16.69 4.51
C GLN A 297 19.00 -15.18 4.52
N ALA A 298 20.12 -14.77 3.93
CA ALA A 298 20.37 -13.37 3.62
C ALA A 298 19.29 -12.86 2.66
N PHE A 299 18.77 -11.66 2.92
CA PHE A 299 17.72 -11.07 2.10
C PHE A 299 17.97 -9.56 1.95
N PRO A 300 18.70 -9.14 0.89
CA PRO A 300 19.02 -7.73 0.66
C PRO A 300 17.78 -6.83 0.53
N GLY A 301 16.64 -7.38 0.08
CA GLY A 301 15.37 -6.66 -0.05
C GLY A 301 14.63 -6.37 1.26
N ALA A 302 15.19 -6.72 2.43
CA ALA A 302 14.43 -6.66 3.69
C ALA A 302 13.89 -5.27 4.03
N ALA A 303 14.67 -4.21 3.83
CA ALA A 303 14.22 -2.85 4.08
C ALA A 303 13.04 -2.47 3.18
N ALA A 304 13.13 -2.75 1.87
CA ALA A 304 12.07 -2.46 0.91
C ALA A 304 10.78 -3.25 1.22
N SER A 305 10.89 -4.57 1.43
CA SER A 305 9.76 -5.43 1.79
C SER A 305 9.16 -5.03 3.14
N GLY A 306 9.98 -4.65 4.12
CA GLY A 306 9.54 -4.20 5.44
C GLY A 306 8.77 -2.88 5.35
N SER A 307 9.31 -1.90 4.62
CA SER A 307 8.65 -0.61 4.38
C SER A 307 7.32 -0.80 3.66
N ALA A 308 7.29 -1.60 2.59
CA ALA A 308 6.06 -1.92 1.87
C ALA A 308 5.05 -2.64 2.77
N PHE A 309 5.46 -3.62 3.58
CA PHE A 309 4.55 -4.31 4.50
C PHE A 309 3.94 -3.34 5.52
N MET A 310 4.78 -2.52 6.17
CA MET A 310 4.38 -1.57 7.21
C MET A 310 3.46 -0.46 6.69
N ARG A 311 3.58 -0.12 5.41
CA ARG A 311 2.79 0.94 4.76
C ARG A 311 1.53 0.42 4.07
N ASP A 312 1.63 -0.70 3.36
CA ASP A 312 0.62 -1.13 2.39
C ASP A 312 -0.34 -2.18 2.95
N SER A 313 0.11 -2.98 3.92
CA SER A 313 -0.71 -4.03 4.50
C SER A 313 -1.56 -3.48 5.66
N PHE A 314 -2.77 -4.01 5.82
CA PHE A 314 -3.62 -3.68 6.97
C PHE A 314 -2.92 -3.93 8.31
N ILE A 315 -2.21 -5.06 8.43
CA ILE A 315 -1.51 -5.47 9.67
C ILE A 315 -0.32 -4.53 9.93
N GLY A 316 0.51 -4.32 8.92
CA GLY A 316 1.67 -3.45 9.01
C GLY A 316 1.30 -2.00 9.30
N LEU A 317 0.22 -1.49 8.71
CA LEU A 317 -0.27 -0.13 8.97
C LEU A 317 -0.63 0.08 10.44
N ILE A 318 -1.22 -0.93 11.09
CA ILE A 318 -1.51 -0.90 12.53
C ILE A 318 -0.21 -0.88 13.35
N LEU A 319 0.74 -1.76 13.02
CA LEU A 319 2.03 -1.83 13.71
C LEU A 319 2.82 -0.52 13.56
N ALA A 320 2.88 0.03 12.34
CA ALA A 320 3.54 1.31 12.04
C ALA A 320 2.90 2.47 12.80
N TRP A 321 1.56 2.49 12.86
CA TRP A 321 0.82 3.50 13.61
C TRP A 321 1.17 3.45 15.10
N HIS A 322 1.11 2.27 15.71
CA HIS A 322 1.45 2.08 17.13
C HIS A 322 2.88 2.49 17.44
N HIS A 323 3.84 2.10 16.60
CA HIS A 323 5.24 2.50 16.73
C HIS A 323 5.39 4.03 16.70
N SER A 324 4.68 4.72 15.80
CA SER A 324 4.75 6.19 15.73
C SER A 324 4.12 6.91 16.93
N GLN A 325 3.08 6.33 17.54
CA GLN A 325 2.46 6.88 18.74
C GLN A 325 3.39 6.75 19.96
N GLN A 326 4.05 5.59 20.09
CA GLN A 326 5.08 5.38 21.11
C GLN A 326 6.20 6.40 20.94
N ALA A 327 6.67 6.60 19.71
CA ALA A 327 7.74 7.55 19.43
C ALA A 327 7.37 9.01 19.78
N SER A 328 6.15 9.41 19.46
CA SER A 328 5.63 10.75 19.79
C SER A 328 5.48 10.95 21.32
N SER A 329 5.09 9.90 22.05
CA SER A 329 4.97 9.94 23.51
C SER A 329 6.33 10.00 24.22
N ALA A 330 7.34 9.29 23.70
CA ALA A 330 8.69 9.33 24.23
C ALA A 330 9.34 10.72 24.01
N ALA A 331 9.13 11.31 22.83
CA ALA A 331 9.65 12.65 22.50
C ALA A 331 9.00 13.76 23.36
N THR A 332 7.73 13.62 23.75
CA THR A 332 7.06 14.59 24.64
C THR A 332 7.40 14.40 26.13
N ALA A 333 7.84 13.20 26.52
CA ALA A 333 8.26 12.88 27.89
C ALA A 333 9.71 13.29 28.22
N GLN A 334 10.49 13.79 27.24
CA GLN A 334 11.78 14.44 27.48
C GLN A 334 11.63 15.98 27.49
N PRO A 335 11.33 16.61 28.64
CA PRO A 335 11.54 18.04 28.79
C PRO A 335 13.04 18.31 28.89
N GLY A 336 13.52 19.31 28.13
CA GLY A 336 14.81 20.01 28.20
C GLY A 336 15.94 19.40 29.02
N GLN A 337 17.07 19.13 28.35
CA GLN A 337 18.38 19.11 29.02
C GLN A 337 18.60 20.37 29.85
#